data_AF-A0A7X0CLF1-F1
#
_entry.id   AF-A0A7X0CLF1-F1
#
_cell.length_a   1.000
_cell.length_b   1.000
_cell.length_c   1.000
_cell.angle_alpha   90.00
_cell.angle_beta   90.00
_cell.angle_gamma   90.00
#
_symmetry.space_group_name_H-M   'P 1'
#
loop_
_entity.id
_entity.type
_entity.pdbx_description
1 polymer ?
#
loop_
_entity_poly.entity_id
_entity_poly.type
_entity_poly.pdbx_seq_one_letter_code
_entity_poly.pdbx_strand_id
1 'polypeptide(L)'
;MGYPSLQACVADLEKNGRLIRIKEEVDPYLQMAAIHLRVFEHQGPAILFENVKGSKFPAVSNLFGTLDRSRFIFRDTLDKIKTLVDLKSDPIRAIKHPFKYANVALTALSALPMKTGKNVPVNFGRTHISELPQIVNWPDDGGPFVTMPQVYTEDADKPGIMNANLGMYRIQMAGNDYITDKEIGLHYQLHRGIGVHQTKANAKGQPLKVSIFVGGPPSHPVAAVMPLPEGLSEMTFAGALGNRRFRYFYDSEGFCISADADFVITGTVMPHENKLEGPFGDHLGYYSLKHPFPLLKVHNVYHRKDAIWSFTVVGRPPQEDTSFGALIHEITGSAIPKEIPGLHAVNAVDAAGVHPLLFAIGSERYTPYIKERKPQEILTIANHILGKSQLSLAKFLFIAAKEDDPSLDVNDMGGFLKHILQRIDLTRDLHFYTKTTIDTLDYSGSGLNSGSKVAVTVAGDIKRELWTEMPANFSMPRPFNNYKMVMPGVLAVEIPKHINSEDLGGMISILDDHFANTDLNGLPLMVLCDDAAFTAQNLDNFVWVTFTRSNPSHDMYGVHSFTEHKHWGCKGPLIIDARIKPHHAPVLEKDAAVEKLVDKMGEKGGSLYGVI
;
A
#
# COMPACT_ATOMS: atom_id res chain seq x y z
N MET A 1 -26.69 12.11 1.23
CA MET A 1 -26.21 13.25 0.44
C MET A 1 -24.96 12.79 -0.28
N GLY A 2 -24.91 12.90 -1.61
CA GLY A 2 -23.73 12.58 -2.39
C GLY A 2 -23.02 13.87 -2.80
N TYR A 3 -21.69 13.91 -2.77
CA TYR A 3 -20.96 15.10 -3.23
C TYR A 3 -21.02 15.19 -4.77
N PRO A 4 -21.47 16.31 -5.35
CA PRO A 4 -21.46 16.50 -6.80
C PRO A 4 -20.10 16.90 -7.36
N SER A 5 -19.14 17.30 -6.51
CA SER A 5 -17.79 17.73 -6.88
C SER A 5 -16.84 17.67 -5.69
N LEU A 6 -15.54 17.80 -5.96
CA LEU A 6 -14.52 17.96 -4.92
C LEU A 6 -14.72 19.25 -4.12
N GLN A 7 -15.00 20.37 -4.80
CA GLN A 7 -15.33 21.65 -4.16
C GLN A 7 -16.46 21.52 -3.12
N ALA A 8 -17.49 20.72 -3.40
CA ALA A 8 -18.60 20.51 -2.47
C ALA A 8 -18.17 19.70 -1.23
N CYS A 9 -17.25 18.74 -1.39
CA CYS A 9 -16.64 18.01 -0.28
C CYS A 9 -15.78 18.94 0.58
N VAL A 10 -14.90 19.73 -0.05
CA VAL A 10 -14.03 20.71 0.63
C VAL A 10 -14.84 21.70 1.45
N ALA A 11 -15.92 22.26 0.89
CA ALA A 11 -16.79 23.18 1.61
C ALA A 11 -17.51 22.53 2.81
N ASP A 12 -17.90 21.26 2.70
CA ASP A 12 -18.55 20.53 3.78
C ASP A 12 -17.55 20.14 4.89
N LEU A 13 -16.32 19.75 4.53
CA LEU A 13 -15.25 19.52 5.51
C LEU A 13 -14.91 20.80 6.28
N GLU A 14 -14.80 21.93 5.58
CA GLU A 14 -14.56 23.25 6.19
C GLU A 14 -15.68 23.62 7.16
N LYS A 15 -16.94 23.50 6.73
CA LYS A 15 -18.11 23.80 7.57
C LYS A 15 -18.14 22.99 8.86
N ASN A 16 -17.55 21.80 8.86
CA ASN A 16 -17.52 20.89 10.01
C ASN A 16 -16.17 20.86 10.74
N GLY A 17 -15.28 21.84 10.50
CA GLY A 17 -13.99 21.94 11.20
C GLY A 17 -13.00 20.82 10.88
N ARG A 18 -13.16 20.15 9.73
CA ARG A 18 -12.34 19.02 9.26
C ARG A 18 -11.39 19.41 8.14
N LEU A 19 -11.23 20.70 7.87
CA LEU A 19 -10.35 21.26 6.85
C LEU A 19 -9.67 22.53 7.36
N ILE A 20 -8.40 22.69 7.01
CA ILE A 20 -7.64 23.95 7.18
C ILE A 20 -7.30 24.55 5.81
N ARG A 21 -7.14 25.86 5.78
CA ARG A 21 -6.74 26.62 4.60
C ARG A 21 -5.36 27.22 4.79
N ILE A 22 -4.46 26.95 3.86
CA ILE A 22 -3.15 27.59 3.77
C ILE A 22 -3.24 28.65 2.69
N LYS A 23 -3.13 29.91 3.10
CA LYS A 23 -3.37 31.09 2.25
C LYS A 23 -2.10 31.66 1.66
N GLU A 24 -0.99 31.56 2.40
CA GLU A 24 0.32 31.91 1.89
C GLU A 24 0.69 31.06 0.67
N GLU A 25 1.57 31.58 -0.16
CA GLU A 25 2.13 30.85 -1.29
C GLU A 25 2.99 29.68 -0.79
N VAL A 26 2.72 28.47 -1.27
CA VAL A 26 3.49 27.27 -0.93
C VAL A 26 4.17 26.73 -2.20
N ASP A 27 5.43 26.34 -2.06
CA ASP A 27 6.18 25.71 -3.15
C ASP A 27 5.72 24.26 -3.36
N PRO A 28 5.27 23.86 -4.57
CA PRO A 28 4.92 22.47 -4.84
C PRO A 28 6.13 21.53 -4.82
N TYR A 29 7.36 22.06 -4.88
CA TYR A 29 8.57 21.28 -4.64
C TYR A 29 8.78 21.09 -3.13
N LEU A 30 8.53 19.87 -2.65
CA LEU A 30 8.74 19.38 -1.28
C LEU A 30 7.89 20.03 -0.17
N GLN A 31 7.62 21.34 -0.19
CA GLN A 31 6.95 22.01 0.93
C GLN A 31 5.51 21.53 1.12
N MET A 32 4.72 21.43 0.03
CA MET A 32 3.36 20.89 0.11
C MET A 32 3.33 19.47 0.66
N ALA A 33 4.33 18.65 0.30
CA ALA A 33 4.43 17.27 0.76
C ALA A 33 4.84 17.20 2.24
N ALA A 34 5.83 17.98 2.67
CA ALA A 34 6.24 18.08 4.07
C ALA A 34 5.09 18.54 4.97
N ILE A 35 4.33 19.56 4.54
CA ILE A 35 3.13 20.01 5.26
C ILE A 35 2.11 18.87 5.39
N HIS A 36 1.82 18.17 4.28
CA HIS A 36 0.91 17.03 4.30
C HIS A 36 1.34 15.95 5.28
N LEU A 37 2.61 15.53 5.22
CA LEU A 37 3.17 14.49 6.09
C LEU A 37 3.07 14.89 7.56
N ARG A 38 3.42 16.13 7.91
CA ARG A 38 3.38 16.63 9.30
C ARG A 38 1.95 16.72 9.84
N VAL A 39 1.00 17.16 9.02
CA VAL A 39 -0.43 17.18 9.40
C VAL A 39 -0.97 15.75 9.52
N PHE A 40 -0.60 14.83 8.65
CA PHE A 40 -1.00 13.43 8.74
C PHE A 40 -0.45 12.75 10.01
N GLU A 41 0.83 12.96 10.34
CA GLU A 41 1.48 12.46 11.57
C GLU A 41 0.71 12.87 12.84
N HIS A 42 0.11 14.07 12.84
CA HIS A 42 -0.71 14.59 13.95
C HIS A 42 -2.20 14.28 13.81
N GLN A 43 -2.59 13.38 12.89
CA GLN A 43 -4.00 13.03 12.59
C GLN A 43 -4.87 14.25 12.26
N GLY A 44 -4.26 15.26 11.64
CA GLY A 44 -4.86 16.55 11.38
C GLY A 44 -5.93 16.54 10.28
N PRO A 45 -6.54 17.72 10.02
CA PRO A 45 -7.61 17.90 9.04
C PRO A 45 -7.13 17.79 7.58
N ALA A 46 -8.08 17.77 6.64
CA ALA A 46 -7.76 17.96 5.22
C ALA A 46 -7.16 19.36 4.99
N ILE A 47 -6.33 19.50 3.96
CA ILE A 47 -5.53 20.72 3.74
C ILE A 47 -5.88 21.30 2.38
N LEU A 48 -6.40 22.53 2.34
CA LEU A 48 -6.59 23.29 1.12
C LEU A 48 -5.46 24.32 0.96
N PHE A 49 -4.64 24.15 -0.07
CA PHE A 49 -3.62 25.11 -0.49
C PHE A 49 -4.25 26.07 -1.51
N GLU A 50 -4.44 27.34 -1.11
CA GLU A 50 -5.10 28.32 -1.96
C GLU A 50 -4.17 28.92 -3.01
N ASN A 51 -2.89 29.04 -2.70
CA ASN A 51 -1.88 29.62 -3.58
C ASN A 51 -0.70 28.66 -3.76
N VAL A 52 -0.72 27.93 -4.88
CA VAL A 52 0.37 27.02 -5.27
C VAL A 52 1.29 27.74 -6.23
N LYS A 53 2.56 27.91 -5.84
CA LYS A 53 3.56 28.61 -6.66
C LYS A 53 3.64 27.99 -8.06
N GLY A 54 3.52 28.82 -9.08
CA GLY A 54 3.59 28.40 -10.49
C GLY A 54 2.32 27.75 -11.04
N SER A 55 1.24 27.65 -10.28
CA SER A 55 -0.07 27.18 -10.77
C SER A 55 -1.17 28.20 -10.51
N LYS A 56 -2.14 28.27 -11.42
CA LYS A 56 -3.38 29.06 -11.25
C LYS A 56 -4.48 28.32 -10.49
N PHE A 57 -4.24 27.06 -10.13
CA PHE A 57 -5.22 26.19 -9.50
C PHE A 57 -4.86 25.93 -8.04
N PRO A 58 -5.82 25.98 -7.11
CA PRO A 58 -5.62 25.51 -5.75
C PRO A 58 -5.46 23.99 -5.73
N ALA A 59 -4.90 23.47 -4.64
CA ALA A 59 -4.73 22.04 -4.42
C ALA A 59 -5.28 21.61 -3.06
N VAL A 60 -5.71 20.35 -2.96
CA VAL A 60 -6.14 19.75 -1.69
C VAL A 60 -5.43 18.42 -1.48
N SER A 61 -5.05 18.17 -0.23
CA SER A 61 -4.51 16.87 0.20
C SER A 61 -5.07 16.45 1.55
N ASN A 62 -4.70 15.24 1.97
CA ASN A 62 -5.11 14.67 3.25
C ASN A 62 -6.64 14.53 3.37
N LEU A 63 -7.35 14.36 2.25
CA LEU A 63 -8.81 14.22 2.22
C LEU A 63 -9.26 12.99 3.02
N PHE A 64 -8.54 11.88 2.87
CA PHE A 64 -8.81 10.57 3.45
C PHE A 64 -7.87 10.20 4.59
N GLY A 65 -6.92 11.05 4.99
CA GLY A 65 -5.88 10.66 5.96
C GLY A 65 -6.33 10.45 7.41
N THR A 66 -7.63 10.35 7.68
CA THR A 66 -8.12 9.61 8.85
C THR A 66 -9.32 8.76 8.47
N LEU A 67 -9.46 7.59 9.10
CA LEU A 67 -10.63 6.74 8.90
C LEU A 67 -11.93 7.43 9.34
N ASP A 68 -11.89 8.23 10.40
CA ASP A 68 -13.06 9.00 10.86
C ASP A 68 -13.50 10.04 9.81
N ARG A 69 -12.55 10.76 9.19
CA ARG A 69 -12.87 11.69 8.09
C ARG A 69 -13.40 10.95 6.87
N SER A 70 -12.85 9.78 6.55
CA SER A 70 -13.37 8.93 5.47
C SER A 70 -14.81 8.48 5.74
N ARG A 71 -15.13 8.05 6.98
CA ARG A 71 -16.50 7.74 7.42
C ARG A 71 -17.41 8.96 7.32
N PHE A 72 -16.92 10.13 7.70
CA PHE A 72 -17.67 11.39 7.55
C PHE A 72 -18.00 11.69 6.09
N ILE A 73 -17.04 11.58 5.17
CA ILE A 73 -17.23 11.80 3.73
C ILE A 73 -18.31 10.84 3.17
N PHE A 74 -18.34 9.58 3.61
CA PHE A 74 -19.29 8.57 3.15
C PHE A 74 -20.45 8.26 4.11
N ARG A 75 -20.74 9.16 5.05
CA ARG A 75 -21.70 8.95 6.16
C ARG A 75 -23.11 8.54 5.71
N ASP A 76 -23.51 8.91 4.51
CA ASP A 76 -24.85 8.64 3.97
C ASP A 76 -24.94 7.33 3.17
N THR A 77 -23.80 6.68 2.88
CA THR A 77 -23.69 5.53 1.98
C THR A 77 -22.93 4.35 2.55
N LEU A 78 -22.01 4.56 3.49
CA LEU A 78 -21.10 3.51 3.98
C LEU A 78 -21.85 2.26 4.47
N ASP A 79 -22.86 2.42 5.32
CA ASP A 79 -23.67 1.29 5.83
C ASP A 79 -24.48 0.58 4.73
N LYS A 80 -24.93 1.33 3.72
CA LYS A 80 -25.66 0.77 2.58
C LYS A 80 -24.73 -0.06 1.70
N ILE A 81 -23.50 0.42 1.50
CA ILE A 81 -22.48 -0.29 0.71
C ILE A 81 -22.03 -1.56 1.44
N LYS A 82 -21.77 -1.52 2.75
CA LYS A 82 -21.50 -2.72 3.54
C LYS A 82 -22.61 -3.75 3.40
N THR A 83 -23.88 -3.32 3.48
CA THR A 83 -25.04 -4.18 3.28
C THR A 83 -25.09 -4.80 1.87
N LEU A 84 -24.72 -4.03 0.84
CA LEU A 84 -24.64 -4.52 -0.55
C LEU A 84 -23.52 -5.55 -0.76
N VAL A 85 -22.34 -5.30 -0.20
CA VAL A 85 -21.20 -6.22 -0.26
C VAL A 85 -21.54 -7.54 0.46
N ASP A 86 -22.13 -7.44 1.66
CA ASP A 86 -22.61 -8.59 2.41
C ASP A 86 -23.64 -9.40 1.61
N LEU A 87 -24.57 -8.74 0.93
CA LEU A 87 -25.60 -9.40 0.13
C LEU A 87 -25.03 -10.14 -1.08
N LYS A 88 -24.04 -9.55 -1.78
CA LYS A 88 -23.35 -10.23 -2.89
C LYS A 88 -22.62 -11.48 -2.40
N SER A 89 -22.10 -11.44 -1.17
CA SER A 89 -21.39 -12.58 -0.56
C SER A 89 -22.30 -13.70 -0.06
N ASP A 90 -23.57 -13.41 0.25
CA ASP A 90 -24.55 -14.38 0.75
C ASP A 90 -25.98 -13.98 0.32
N PRO A 91 -26.41 -14.38 -0.90
CA PRO A 91 -27.71 -14.00 -1.46
C PRO A 91 -28.91 -14.51 -0.64
N ILE A 92 -28.72 -15.55 0.19
CA ILE A 92 -29.78 -16.14 1.03
C ILE A 92 -30.23 -15.16 2.12
N ARG A 93 -29.37 -14.22 2.54
CA ARG A 93 -29.73 -13.19 3.52
C ARG A 93 -30.81 -12.23 3.03
N ALA A 94 -30.88 -11.92 1.73
CA ALA A 94 -31.97 -11.11 1.16
C ALA A 94 -33.35 -11.71 1.42
N ILE A 95 -33.44 -13.04 1.32
CA ILE A 95 -34.69 -13.78 1.51
C ILE A 95 -35.09 -13.79 2.98
N LYS A 96 -34.12 -13.87 3.90
CA LYS A 96 -34.37 -13.92 5.35
C LYS A 96 -34.72 -12.56 5.97
N HIS A 97 -34.29 -11.43 5.41
CA HIS A 97 -34.53 -10.09 5.98
C HIS A 97 -35.00 -9.04 4.95
N PRO A 98 -36.11 -9.24 4.22
CA PRO A 98 -36.50 -8.43 3.07
C PRO A 98 -36.66 -6.92 3.37
N PHE A 99 -37.17 -6.55 4.55
CA PHE A 99 -37.36 -5.14 4.93
C PHE A 99 -36.04 -4.38 5.17
N LYS A 100 -34.94 -5.07 5.54
CA LYS A 100 -33.60 -4.45 5.70
C LYS A 100 -33.04 -3.98 4.35
N TYR A 101 -33.49 -4.57 3.24
CA TYR A 101 -32.96 -4.33 1.90
C TYR A 101 -33.78 -3.35 1.05
N ALA A 102 -34.97 -2.91 1.51
CA ALA A 102 -35.78 -1.94 0.77
C ALA A 102 -35.06 -0.59 0.57
N ASN A 103 -34.29 -0.13 1.57
CA ASN A 103 -33.47 1.09 1.49
C ASN A 103 -32.26 0.96 0.55
N VAL A 104 -31.92 -0.25 0.13
CA VAL A 104 -30.79 -0.53 -0.79
C VAL A 104 -31.20 -0.31 -2.25
N ALA A 105 -32.47 -0.50 -2.60
CA ALA A 105 -32.99 -0.32 -3.96
C ALA A 105 -32.77 1.11 -4.51
N LEU A 106 -32.84 2.13 -3.65
CA LEU A 106 -32.50 3.52 -4.01
C LEU A 106 -31.02 3.71 -4.38
N THR A 107 -30.12 2.95 -3.74
CA THR A 107 -28.67 2.99 -4.04
C THR A 107 -28.38 2.31 -5.39
N ALA A 108 -29.15 1.28 -5.75
CA ALA A 108 -29.03 0.65 -7.07
C ALA A 108 -29.38 1.61 -8.22
N LEU A 109 -30.27 2.59 -7.99
CA LEU A 109 -30.60 3.62 -8.99
C LEU A 109 -29.45 4.59 -9.26
N SER A 110 -28.56 4.83 -8.29
CA SER A 110 -27.38 5.69 -8.48
C SER A 110 -26.16 4.91 -8.98
N ALA A 111 -26.20 3.58 -8.97
CA ALA A 111 -25.09 2.74 -9.36
C ALA A 111 -24.79 2.86 -10.87
N LEU A 112 -25.80 2.78 -11.75
CA LEU A 112 -25.53 2.77 -13.19
C LEU A 112 -24.96 4.11 -13.70
N PRO A 113 -23.89 4.09 -14.51
CA PRO A 113 -23.33 5.30 -15.09
C PRO A 113 -24.34 6.00 -16.01
N MET A 114 -24.18 7.31 -16.19
CA MET A 114 -25.09 8.15 -16.97
C MET A 114 -24.35 8.97 -18.02
N LYS A 115 -24.65 8.71 -19.29
CA LYS A 115 -24.14 9.54 -20.38
C LYS A 115 -24.82 10.91 -20.37
N THR A 116 -24.05 11.98 -20.47
CA THR A 116 -24.54 13.37 -20.47
C THR A 116 -24.16 14.10 -21.76
N GLY A 117 -24.72 15.30 -21.96
CA GLY A 117 -24.26 16.22 -23.01
C GLY A 117 -22.88 16.83 -22.72
N LYS A 118 -22.38 17.65 -23.65
CA LYS A 118 -21.07 18.34 -23.54
C LYS A 118 -21.08 19.59 -22.67
N ASN A 119 -22.27 20.11 -22.32
CA ASN A 119 -22.41 21.26 -21.44
C ASN A 119 -22.33 20.81 -19.97
N VAL A 120 -21.10 20.51 -19.52
CA VAL A 120 -20.80 19.98 -18.19
C VAL A 120 -19.64 20.75 -17.56
N PRO A 121 -19.52 20.77 -16.21
CA PRO A 121 -18.56 21.63 -15.51
C PRO A 121 -17.12 21.49 -16.00
N VAL A 122 -16.65 20.26 -16.23
CA VAL A 122 -15.26 19.98 -16.64
C VAL A 122 -14.91 20.51 -18.04
N ASN A 123 -15.90 20.79 -18.88
CA ASN A 123 -15.71 21.31 -20.22
C ASN A 123 -15.71 22.85 -20.25
N PHE A 124 -15.32 23.49 -19.13
CA PHE A 124 -15.28 24.95 -19.00
C PHE A 124 -14.07 25.55 -19.72
N GLY A 125 -12.88 24.98 -19.53
CA GLY A 125 -11.63 25.53 -20.06
C GLY A 125 -10.58 24.47 -20.39
N ARG A 126 -9.51 24.93 -21.05
CA ARG A 126 -8.32 24.17 -21.42
C ARG A 126 -7.07 24.77 -20.81
N THR A 127 -6.09 23.94 -20.52
CA THR A 127 -4.81 24.35 -19.95
C THR A 127 -3.69 23.43 -20.44
N HIS A 128 -2.46 23.69 -20.01
CA HIS A 128 -1.29 22.86 -20.28
C HIS A 128 -0.89 22.05 -19.03
N ILE A 129 -0.13 20.96 -19.22
CA ILE A 129 0.37 20.13 -18.11
C ILE A 129 1.27 20.97 -17.20
N SER A 130 2.09 21.84 -17.79
CA SER A 130 2.99 22.77 -17.10
C SER A 130 2.28 23.81 -16.21
N GLU A 131 0.99 24.06 -16.41
CA GLU A 131 0.19 25.00 -15.59
C GLU A 131 -0.52 24.31 -14.40
N LEU A 132 -0.55 22.98 -14.37
CA LEU A 132 -1.09 22.21 -13.24
C LEU A 132 -0.13 22.27 -12.05
N PRO A 133 -0.59 22.06 -10.80
CA PRO A 133 0.29 21.98 -9.64
C PRO A 133 1.41 20.93 -9.81
N GLN A 134 2.65 21.40 -9.99
CA GLN A 134 3.84 20.56 -10.25
C GLN A 134 4.41 19.99 -8.94
N ILE A 135 3.64 19.13 -8.27
CA ILE A 135 3.97 18.62 -6.92
C ILE A 135 5.06 17.55 -7.00
N VAL A 136 6.17 17.80 -6.29
CA VAL A 136 7.29 16.87 -6.10
C VAL A 136 7.34 16.51 -4.62
N ASN A 137 7.24 15.22 -4.30
CA ASN A 137 7.05 14.77 -2.93
C ASN A 137 8.37 14.56 -2.21
N TRP A 138 9.35 13.97 -2.91
CA TRP A 138 10.64 13.61 -2.35
C TRP A 138 11.79 14.23 -3.15
N PRO A 139 12.95 14.53 -2.50
CA PRO A 139 14.04 15.26 -3.14
C PRO A 139 14.54 14.66 -4.46
N ASP A 140 14.60 13.33 -4.55
CA ASP A 140 15.14 12.59 -5.71
C ASP A 140 14.05 12.04 -6.64
N ASP A 141 12.79 12.47 -6.46
CA ASP A 141 11.73 12.16 -7.43
C ASP A 141 12.14 12.67 -8.83
N GLY A 142 11.88 11.85 -9.86
CA GLY A 142 12.27 12.15 -11.24
C GLY A 142 11.56 13.36 -11.87
N GLY A 143 10.59 13.93 -11.16
CA GLY A 143 9.79 15.08 -11.56
C GLY A 143 8.49 15.16 -10.76
N PRO A 144 7.54 16.01 -11.16
CA PRO A 144 6.25 16.12 -10.51
C PRO A 144 5.31 14.99 -10.88
N PHE A 145 4.51 14.54 -9.91
CA PHE A 145 3.64 13.37 -10.06
C PHE A 145 2.16 13.67 -9.76
N VAL A 146 1.27 13.03 -10.52
CA VAL A 146 -0.13 12.86 -10.12
C VAL A 146 -0.20 11.61 -9.24
N THR A 147 -0.52 11.79 -7.95
CA THR A 147 -0.58 10.69 -6.97
C THR A 147 -1.98 10.15 -6.71
N MET A 148 -3.04 10.90 -7.06
CA MET A 148 -4.44 10.41 -7.02
C MET A 148 -5.13 10.38 -8.41
N PRO A 149 -4.49 9.88 -9.47
CA PRO A 149 -5.10 9.81 -10.80
C PRO A 149 -6.17 8.72 -10.85
N GLN A 150 -7.22 8.95 -11.62
CA GLN A 150 -8.20 7.92 -11.99
C GLN A 150 -8.03 7.66 -13.49
N VAL A 151 -7.25 6.65 -13.83
CA VAL A 151 -6.87 6.34 -15.21
C VAL A 151 -7.92 5.43 -15.84
N TYR A 152 -8.64 6.01 -16.80
CA TYR A 152 -9.70 5.37 -17.55
C TYR A 152 -9.20 4.83 -18.89
N THR A 153 -9.51 3.58 -19.20
CA THR A 153 -9.30 2.95 -20.51
C THR A 153 -10.43 2.00 -20.85
N GLU A 154 -10.72 1.82 -22.13
CA GLU A 154 -11.74 0.86 -22.61
C GLU A 154 -11.09 -0.33 -23.31
N ASP A 155 -11.74 -1.49 -23.20
CA ASP A 155 -11.35 -2.69 -23.93
C ASP A 155 -11.44 -2.47 -25.45
N ALA A 156 -10.34 -2.70 -26.16
CA ALA A 156 -10.25 -2.62 -27.61
C ALA A 156 -11.19 -3.58 -28.37
N ASP A 157 -11.66 -4.65 -27.75
CA ASP A 157 -12.64 -5.60 -28.33
C ASP A 157 -14.08 -5.26 -27.97
N LYS A 158 -14.29 -4.65 -26.80
CA LYS A 158 -15.61 -4.40 -26.21
C LYS A 158 -15.66 -3.00 -25.62
N PRO A 159 -15.56 -1.95 -26.44
CA PRO A 159 -15.55 -0.57 -25.95
C PRO A 159 -16.83 -0.23 -25.19
N GLY A 160 -16.74 0.80 -24.36
CA GLY A 160 -17.84 1.32 -23.55
C GLY A 160 -17.59 1.24 -22.05
N ILE A 161 -18.22 2.19 -21.34
CA ILE A 161 -17.99 2.43 -19.91
C ILE A 161 -18.20 1.21 -19.00
N MET A 162 -19.07 0.27 -19.37
CA MET A 162 -19.33 -0.91 -18.54
C MET A 162 -18.22 -1.97 -18.63
N ASN A 163 -17.38 -1.92 -19.66
CA ASN A 163 -16.22 -2.79 -19.85
C ASN A 163 -14.90 -2.01 -19.70
N ALA A 164 -14.96 -0.79 -19.17
CA ALA A 164 -13.79 0.03 -18.97
C ALA A 164 -13.11 -0.32 -17.64
N ASN A 165 -11.82 0.02 -17.56
CA ASN A 165 -11.02 -0.03 -16.34
C ASN A 165 -10.85 1.40 -15.83
N LEU A 166 -11.09 1.61 -14.54
CA LEU A 166 -10.71 2.82 -13.83
C LEU A 166 -9.72 2.45 -12.73
N GLY A 167 -8.44 2.77 -12.89
CA GLY A 167 -7.41 2.41 -11.92
C GLY A 167 -6.59 3.60 -11.47
N MET A 168 -6.04 3.53 -10.25
CA MET A 168 -5.10 4.52 -9.74
C MET A 168 -3.66 4.11 -10.08
N TYR A 169 -3.07 4.80 -11.06
CA TYR A 169 -1.72 4.54 -11.57
C TYR A 169 -0.95 5.86 -11.61
N ARG A 170 0.16 5.98 -10.86
CA ARG A 170 0.90 7.25 -10.79
C ARG A 170 1.34 7.75 -12.16
N ILE A 171 1.33 9.07 -12.33
CA ILE A 171 1.62 9.74 -13.59
C ILE A 171 2.77 10.72 -13.40
N GLN A 172 3.87 10.54 -14.11
CA GLN A 172 4.98 11.50 -14.12
C GLN A 172 4.67 12.62 -15.11
N MET A 173 4.41 13.84 -14.64
CA MET A 173 3.98 14.95 -15.48
C MET A 173 5.12 15.66 -16.21
N ALA A 174 6.33 15.64 -15.64
CA ALA A 174 7.51 16.27 -16.22
C ALA A 174 8.81 15.64 -15.69
N GLY A 175 9.95 16.16 -16.14
CA GLY A 175 11.28 15.62 -15.84
C GLY A 175 11.68 14.48 -16.77
N ASN A 176 12.85 13.88 -16.53
CA ASN A 176 13.49 12.91 -17.43
C ASN A 176 13.47 13.39 -18.91
N ASP A 177 13.20 12.48 -19.85
CA ASP A 177 13.19 12.74 -21.30
C ASP A 177 11.79 13.08 -21.84
N TYR A 178 10.82 13.36 -20.98
CA TYR A 178 9.46 13.70 -21.40
C TYR A 178 9.40 15.10 -22.03
N ILE A 179 8.77 15.21 -23.20
CA ILE A 179 8.58 16.51 -23.84
C ILE A 179 7.43 17.25 -23.14
N THR A 180 7.74 18.38 -22.51
CA THR A 180 6.78 19.23 -21.79
C THR A 180 5.50 19.47 -22.59
N ASP A 181 4.35 19.31 -21.92
CA ASP A 181 2.99 19.47 -22.47
C ASP A 181 2.58 18.50 -23.59
N LYS A 182 3.48 17.61 -24.01
CA LYS A 182 3.22 16.63 -25.08
C LYS A 182 3.28 15.20 -24.60
N GLU A 183 4.08 14.92 -23.58
CA GLU A 183 4.32 13.55 -23.11
C GLU A 183 4.36 13.51 -21.59
N ILE A 184 3.76 12.47 -21.03
CA ILE A 184 3.81 12.17 -19.59
C ILE A 184 4.03 10.67 -19.37
N GLY A 185 4.65 10.29 -18.25
CA GLY A 185 4.90 8.91 -17.88
C GLY A 185 3.67 8.25 -17.26
N LEU A 186 3.39 7.00 -17.64
CA LEU A 186 2.23 6.25 -17.15
C LEU A 186 2.69 4.90 -16.57
N HIS A 187 2.78 4.81 -15.25
CA HIS A 187 3.29 3.63 -14.55
C HIS A 187 2.16 2.67 -14.15
N TYR A 188 2.08 1.50 -14.79
CA TYR A 188 1.15 0.43 -14.40
C TYR A 188 1.73 -0.97 -14.58
N GLN A 189 1.19 -1.93 -13.83
CA GLN A 189 1.53 -3.34 -13.94
C GLN A 189 0.70 -4.03 -15.05
N LEU A 190 1.34 -4.91 -15.83
CA LEU A 190 0.73 -5.57 -17.00
C LEU A 190 -0.51 -6.43 -16.68
N HIS A 191 -0.58 -6.97 -15.47
CA HIS A 191 -1.70 -7.84 -15.05
C HIS A 191 -2.92 -7.06 -14.52
N ARG A 192 -2.85 -5.73 -14.45
CA ARG A 192 -3.99 -4.86 -14.09
C ARG A 192 -4.86 -4.57 -15.31
N GLY A 193 -6.09 -4.08 -15.10
CA GLY A 193 -7.05 -3.92 -16.20
C GLY A 193 -6.55 -3.06 -17.37
N ILE A 194 -5.84 -1.96 -17.11
CA ILE A 194 -5.18 -1.18 -18.18
C ILE A 194 -4.15 -1.99 -18.97
N GLY A 195 -3.36 -2.86 -18.30
CA GLY A 195 -2.37 -3.70 -18.96
C GLY A 195 -3.01 -4.75 -19.87
N VAL A 196 -4.17 -5.28 -19.48
CA VAL A 196 -5.00 -6.13 -20.34
C VAL A 196 -5.47 -5.36 -21.57
N HIS A 197 -5.98 -4.13 -21.39
CA HIS A 197 -6.43 -3.28 -22.50
C HIS A 197 -5.30 -2.90 -23.45
N GLN A 198 -4.12 -2.51 -22.91
CA GLN A 198 -2.95 -2.20 -23.71
C GLN A 198 -2.47 -3.42 -24.49
N THR A 199 -2.43 -4.60 -23.86
CA THR A 199 -2.02 -5.85 -24.52
C THR A 199 -2.88 -6.11 -25.76
N LYS A 200 -4.20 -5.95 -25.64
CA LYS A 200 -5.13 -6.10 -26.77
C LYS A 200 -4.95 -5.03 -27.84
N ALA A 201 -4.76 -3.77 -27.44
CA ALA A 201 -4.52 -2.66 -28.37
C ALA A 201 -3.22 -2.87 -29.16
N ASN A 202 -2.14 -3.28 -28.48
CA ASN A 202 -0.85 -3.61 -29.08
C ASN A 202 -0.97 -4.77 -30.07
N ALA A 203 -1.71 -5.84 -29.73
CA ALA A 203 -1.96 -6.96 -30.63
C ALA A 203 -2.70 -6.55 -31.92
N LYS A 204 -3.48 -5.47 -31.88
CA LYS A 204 -4.15 -4.87 -33.04
C LYS A 204 -3.34 -3.78 -33.73
N GLY A 205 -2.16 -3.43 -33.22
CA GLY A 205 -1.33 -2.33 -33.74
C GLY A 205 -1.98 -0.96 -33.64
N GLN A 206 -2.92 -0.75 -32.70
CA GLN A 206 -3.65 0.51 -32.54
C GLN A 206 -3.26 1.22 -31.23
N PRO A 207 -3.31 2.57 -31.19
CA PRO A 207 -3.13 3.31 -29.95
C PRO A 207 -4.21 2.98 -28.92
N LEU A 208 -3.81 2.88 -27.66
CA LEU A 208 -4.75 2.84 -26.54
C LEU A 208 -5.15 4.28 -26.17
N LYS A 209 -6.45 4.59 -26.23
CA LYS A 209 -6.98 5.86 -25.71
C LYS A 209 -7.06 5.83 -24.20
N VAL A 210 -6.52 6.85 -23.56
CA VAL A 210 -6.49 6.99 -22.11
C VAL A 210 -7.10 8.33 -21.71
N SER A 211 -7.83 8.35 -20.60
CA SER A 211 -8.32 9.57 -19.97
C SER A 211 -8.01 9.52 -18.49
N ILE A 212 -7.25 10.49 -17.99
CA ILE A 212 -6.81 10.57 -16.61
C ILE A 212 -7.69 11.61 -15.93
N PHE A 213 -8.52 11.20 -14.98
CA PHE A 213 -9.35 12.11 -14.19
C PHE A 213 -8.64 12.46 -12.88
N VAL A 214 -8.67 13.73 -12.49
CA VAL A 214 -8.16 14.21 -11.21
C VAL A 214 -9.26 15.00 -10.50
N GLY A 215 -9.39 14.77 -9.19
CA GLY A 215 -10.48 15.32 -8.38
C GLY A 215 -11.84 14.68 -8.67
N GLY A 216 -12.88 15.50 -8.68
CA GLY A 216 -14.27 15.07 -8.75
C GLY A 216 -14.83 14.59 -7.41
N PRO A 217 -16.03 13.99 -7.41
CA PRO A 217 -16.62 13.40 -6.22
C PRO A 217 -15.64 12.44 -5.51
N PRO A 218 -15.49 12.49 -4.18
CA PRO A 218 -14.57 11.62 -3.42
C PRO A 218 -14.81 10.11 -3.63
N SER A 219 -16.00 9.70 -4.07
CA SER A 219 -16.27 8.30 -4.39
C SER A 219 -15.51 7.80 -5.63
N HIS A 220 -15.10 8.70 -6.53
CA HIS A 220 -14.38 8.31 -7.75
C HIS A 220 -12.95 7.82 -7.48
N PRO A 221 -12.07 8.57 -6.77
CA PRO A 221 -10.73 8.06 -6.45
C PRO A 221 -10.80 6.81 -5.57
N VAL A 222 -11.76 6.71 -4.64
CA VAL A 222 -11.97 5.47 -3.88
C VAL A 222 -12.33 4.31 -4.80
N ALA A 223 -13.25 4.49 -5.75
CA ALA A 223 -13.60 3.43 -6.69
C ALA A 223 -12.41 2.94 -7.53
N ALA A 224 -11.47 3.83 -7.88
CA ALA A 224 -10.28 3.50 -8.66
C ALA A 224 -9.23 2.64 -7.92
N VAL A 225 -9.33 2.53 -6.58
CA VAL A 225 -8.45 1.68 -5.76
C VAL A 225 -9.14 0.43 -5.21
N MET A 226 -10.47 0.32 -5.37
CA MET A 226 -11.22 -0.80 -4.79
C MET A 226 -10.93 -2.12 -5.51
N PRO A 227 -10.62 -3.20 -4.77
CA PRO A 227 -10.52 -4.54 -5.34
C PRO A 227 -11.91 -5.11 -5.59
N LEU A 228 -12.54 -4.70 -6.70
CA LEU A 228 -13.89 -5.13 -7.04
C LEU A 228 -13.90 -6.55 -7.63
N PRO A 229 -14.94 -7.37 -7.35
CA PRO A 229 -15.09 -8.66 -8.00
C PRO A 229 -15.36 -8.50 -9.50
N GLU A 230 -14.99 -9.52 -10.28
CA GLU A 230 -15.21 -9.55 -11.73
C GLU A 230 -16.68 -9.24 -12.10
N GLY A 231 -16.85 -8.47 -13.17
CA GLY A 231 -18.15 -8.02 -13.67
C GLY A 231 -18.78 -6.83 -12.92
N LEU A 232 -18.20 -6.36 -11.81
CA LEU A 232 -18.61 -5.11 -11.17
C LEU A 232 -17.70 -3.97 -11.60
N SER A 233 -18.23 -3.07 -12.42
CA SER A 233 -17.50 -1.89 -12.90
C SER A 233 -17.23 -0.88 -11.78
N GLU A 234 -16.03 -0.28 -11.79
CA GLU A 234 -15.61 0.79 -10.87
C GLU A 234 -16.55 2.00 -10.96
N MET A 235 -17.04 2.33 -12.15
CA MET A 235 -17.99 3.43 -12.34
C MET A 235 -19.34 3.12 -11.66
N THR A 236 -19.72 1.85 -11.61
CA THR A 236 -20.92 1.40 -10.90
C THR A 236 -20.74 1.53 -9.39
N PHE A 237 -19.57 1.14 -8.89
CA PHE A 237 -19.22 1.30 -7.49
C PHE A 237 -19.11 2.77 -7.08
N ALA A 238 -18.45 3.61 -7.90
CA ALA A 238 -18.36 5.06 -7.69
C ALA A 238 -19.74 5.70 -7.56
N GLY A 239 -20.69 5.26 -8.39
CA GLY A 239 -22.07 5.75 -8.37
C GLY A 239 -22.87 5.32 -7.14
N ALA A 240 -22.68 4.08 -6.69
CA ALA A 240 -23.27 3.56 -5.48
C ALA A 240 -22.70 4.24 -4.23
N LEU A 241 -21.37 4.28 -4.09
CA LEU A 241 -20.68 4.88 -2.94
C LEU A 241 -20.93 6.39 -2.86
N GLY A 242 -20.99 7.07 -4.00
CA GLY A 242 -21.28 8.50 -4.07
C GLY A 242 -22.76 8.85 -3.96
N ASN A 243 -23.68 7.87 -3.90
CA ASN A 243 -25.13 8.07 -4.03
C ASN A 243 -25.52 9.02 -5.18
N ARG A 244 -24.76 8.95 -6.28
CA ARG A 244 -24.87 9.81 -7.46
C ARG A 244 -24.21 9.12 -8.63
N ARG A 245 -24.93 8.96 -9.74
CA ARG A 245 -24.41 8.30 -10.95
C ARG A 245 -23.10 8.91 -11.43
N PHE A 246 -22.15 8.06 -11.79
CA PHE A 246 -20.95 8.48 -12.51
C PHE A 246 -21.36 9.05 -13.88
N ARG A 247 -21.15 10.35 -14.09
CA ARG A 247 -21.56 11.03 -15.33
C ARG A 247 -20.40 11.15 -16.30
N TYR A 248 -20.67 10.92 -17.58
CA TYR A 248 -19.63 10.93 -18.60
C TYR A 248 -20.14 11.37 -19.96
N PHE A 249 -19.23 11.81 -20.82
CA PHE A 249 -19.49 12.05 -22.24
C PHE A 249 -18.26 11.69 -23.07
N TYR A 250 -18.39 11.65 -24.40
CA TYR A 250 -17.23 11.50 -25.29
C TYR A 250 -16.95 12.83 -25.99
N ASP A 251 -15.69 13.23 -26.03
CA ASP A 251 -15.26 14.44 -26.72
C ASP A 251 -15.24 14.26 -28.26
N SER A 252 -14.77 15.28 -28.99
CA SER A 252 -14.66 15.23 -30.46
C SER A 252 -13.65 14.22 -30.97
N GLU A 253 -12.67 13.83 -30.15
CA GLU A 253 -11.65 12.84 -30.50
C GLU A 253 -12.04 11.44 -30.00
N GLY A 254 -13.19 11.30 -29.35
CA GLY A 254 -13.72 10.04 -28.85
C GLY A 254 -13.08 9.56 -27.55
N PHE A 255 -12.45 10.44 -26.76
CA PHE A 255 -12.04 10.13 -25.39
C PHE A 255 -13.24 10.20 -24.44
N CYS A 256 -13.27 9.30 -23.45
CA CYS A 256 -14.29 9.34 -22.41
C CYS A 256 -13.89 10.37 -21.35
N ILE A 257 -14.78 11.33 -21.09
CA ILE A 257 -14.56 12.41 -20.15
C ILE A 257 -15.51 12.23 -18.96
N SER A 258 -14.97 12.17 -17.74
CA SER A 258 -15.77 12.26 -16.53
C SER A 258 -16.33 13.67 -16.39
N ALA A 259 -17.66 13.80 -16.46
CA ALA A 259 -18.34 15.11 -16.44
C ALA A 259 -18.26 15.81 -15.07
N ASP A 260 -17.89 15.08 -14.02
CA ASP A 260 -17.83 15.56 -12.64
C ASP A 260 -16.39 15.80 -12.14
N ALA A 261 -15.36 15.40 -12.90
CA ALA A 261 -13.96 15.60 -12.54
C ALA A 261 -13.56 17.08 -12.51
N ASP A 262 -12.51 17.41 -11.74
CA ASP A 262 -11.93 18.74 -11.71
C ASP A 262 -11.05 18.96 -12.93
N PHE A 263 -10.25 17.95 -13.28
CA PHE A 263 -9.39 17.92 -14.47
C PHE A 263 -9.53 16.60 -15.23
N VAL A 264 -9.36 16.66 -16.55
CA VAL A 264 -9.21 15.46 -17.40
C VAL A 264 -8.05 15.66 -18.36
N ILE A 265 -7.05 14.79 -18.30
CA ILE A 265 -5.96 14.72 -19.28
C ILE A 265 -6.28 13.60 -20.26
N THR A 266 -6.37 13.90 -21.56
CA THR A 266 -6.60 12.88 -22.59
C THR A 266 -5.34 12.67 -23.42
N GLY A 267 -5.16 11.44 -23.90
CA GLY A 267 -4.01 11.11 -24.73
C GLY A 267 -4.01 9.68 -25.23
N THR A 268 -3.00 9.35 -26.02
CA THR A 268 -2.82 8.00 -26.58
C THR A 268 -1.51 7.38 -26.10
N VAL A 269 -1.57 6.08 -25.81
CA VAL A 269 -0.38 5.25 -25.58
C VAL A 269 -0.15 4.42 -26.82
N MET A 270 0.99 4.61 -27.47
CA MET A 270 1.35 3.87 -28.67
C MET A 270 1.98 2.52 -28.29
N PRO A 271 1.80 1.48 -29.12
CA PRO A 271 2.54 0.23 -28.94
C PRO A 271 4.05 0.46 -28.94
N HIS A 272 4.74 -0.11 -27.96
CA HIS A 272 6.21 -0.11 -27.83
C HIS A 272 6.89 1.27 -27.65
N GLU A 273 6.14 2.34 -27.39
CA GLU A 273 6.72 3.64 -27.05
C GLU A 273 6.84 3.82 -25.53
N ASN A 274 8.04 3.58 -25.01
CA ASN A 274 8.35 3.67 -23.59
C ASN A 274 9.46 4.71 -23.34
N LYS A 275 9.45 5.31 -22.14
CA LYS A 275 10.50 6.19 -21.61
C LYS A 275 10.80 5.84 -20.16
N LEU A 276 11.92 6.31 -19.63
CA LEU A 276 12.27 6.13 -18.23
C LEU A 276 11.34 6.96 -17.34
N GLU A 277 10.57 6.27 -16.50
CA GLU A 277 9.78 6.86 -15.42
C GLU A 277 10.53 6.71 -14.09
N GLY A 278 10.34 7.66 -13.17
CA GLY A 278 10.96 7.66 -11.85
C GLY A 278 12.31 8.42 -11.79
N PRO A 279 13.02 8.38 -10.64
CA PRO A 279 12.65 7.65 -9.43
C PRO A 279 11.39 8.22 -8.79
N PHE A 280 10.77 7.47 -7.89
CA PHE A 280 9.56 7.92 -7.19
C PHE A 280 9.54 7.38 -5.77
N GLY A 281 9.29 8.23 -4.77
CA GLY A 281 9.17 7.76 -3.40
C GLY A 281 7.89 6.95 -3.17
N ASP A 282 8.08 5.66 -2.85
CA ASP A 282 7.01 4.67 -2.82
C ASP A 282 6.58 4.26 -1.41
N HIS A 283 5.46 3.54 -1.32
CA HIS A 283 4.80 3.13 -0.08
C HIS A 283 5.61 2.13 0.75
N LEU A 284 6.73 1.61 0.22
CA LEU A 284 7.67 0.83 1.03
C LEU A 284 8.60 1.73 1.88
N GLY A 285 8.60 3.05 1.68
CA GLY A 285 9.55 3.96 2.32
C GLY A 285 10.91 4.04 1.62
N TYR A 286 10.98 3.61 0.36
CA TYR A 286 12.17 3.66 -0.50
C TYR A 286 11.80 4.22 -1.87
N TYR A 287 12.80 4.66 -2.63
CA TYR A 287 12.59 5.08 -4.02
C TYR A 287 12.36 3.88 -4.95
N SER A 288 11.27 3.88 -5.68
CA SER A 288 11.21 3.16 -6.94
C SER A 288 12.31 3.65 -7.88
N LEU A 289 13.14 2.74 -8.39
CA LEU A 289 14.19 3.07 -9.35
C LEU A 289 13.62 3.42 -10.73
N LYS A 290 14.47 3.97 -11.61
CA LYS A 290 14.09 4.27 -12.99
C LYS A 290 13.91 3.00 -13.81
N HIS A 291 12.75 2.86 -14.46
CA HIS A 291 12.47 1.76 -15.40
C HIS A 291 11.72 2.26 -16.64
N PRO A 292 11.81 1.54 -17.77
CA PRO A 292 11.00 1.85 -18.95
C PRO A 292 9.52 1.58 -18.71
N PHE A 293 8.70 2.62 -18.79
CA PHE A 293 7.24 2.54 -18.74
C PHE A 293 6.61 3.19 -19.97
N PRO A 294 5.35 2.84 -20.32
CA PRO A 294 4.63 3.48 -21.40
C PRO A 294 4.53 5.00 -21.20
N LEU A 295 4.67 5.74 -22.30
CA LEU A 295 4.40 7.17 -22.32
C LEU A 295 3.00 7.44 -22.88
N LEU A 296 2.34 8.46 -22.34
CA LEU A 296 1.11 9.01 -22.91
C LEU A 296 1.45 10.24 -23.73
N LYS A 297 1.09 10.23 -25.02
CA LYS A 297 1.06 11.44 -25.85
C LYS A 297 -0.19 12.24 -25.51
N VAL A 298 0.00 13.43 -24.93
CA VAL A 298 -1.08 14.31 -24.47
C VAL A 298 -1.78 14.95 -25.67
N HIS A 299 -3.11 14.91 -25.66
CA HIS A 299 -3.96 15.57 -26.64
C HIS A 299 -4.57 16.85 -26.04
N ASN A 300 -5.27 16.72 -24.91
CA ASN A 300 -5.89 17.87 -24.26
C ASN A 300 -5.89 17.76 -22.73
N VAL A 301 -5.91 18.91 -22.05
CA VAL A 301 -6.18 19.02 -20.60
C VAL A 301 -7.44 19.86 -20.40
N TYR A 302 -8.52 19.22 -19.95
CA TYR A 302 -9.79 19.84 -19.57
C TYR A 302 -9.74 20.28 -18.11
N HIS A 303 -10.41 21.38 -17.77
CA HIS A 303 -10.67 21.73 -16.37
C HIS A 303 -12.02 22.43 -16.20
N ARG A 304 -12.59 22.29 -15.00
CA ARG A 304 -13.76 23.07 -14.57
C ARG A 304 -13.37 24.49 -14.12
N LYS A 305 -14.36 25.36 -13.90
CA LYS A 305 -14.14 26.76 -13.49
C LYS A 305 -13.53 26.88 -12.09
N ASP A 306 -14.03 26.08 -11.16
CA ASP A 306 -13.69 26.02 -9.73
C ASP A 306 -12.86 24.76 -9.43
N ALA A 307 -11.89 24.45 -10.29
CA ALA A 307 -11.14 23.20 -10.21
C ALA A 307 -10.16 23.20 -9.04
N ILE A 308 -10.16 22.13 -8.25
CA ILE A 308 -9.17 21.87 -7.20
C ILE A 308 -8.34 20.64 -7.58
N TRP A 309 -7.01 20.77 -7.52
CA TRP A 309 -6.09 19.66 -7.76
C TRP A 309 -5.99 18.76 -6.53
N SER A 310 -6.43 17.51 -6.64
CA SER A 310 -6.34 16.53 -5.54
C SER A 310 -5.01 15.79 -5.60
N PHE A 311 -4.29 15.73 -4.48
CA PHE A 311 -3.06 14.94 -4.36
C PHE A 311 -2.93 14.31 -2.97
N THR A 312 -2.04 13.33 -2.89
CA THR A 312 -1.58 12.71 -1.65
C THR A 312 -0.05 12.56 -1.68
N VAL A 313 0.55 12.26 -0.52
CA VAL A 313 1.97 11.93 -0.41
C VAL A 313 2.09 10.47 -0.04
N VAL A 314 2.89 9.74 -0.81
CA VAL A 314 3.19 8.33 -0.59
C VAL A 314 4.60 8.23 -0.01
N GLY A 315 4.82 7.31 0.93
CA GLY A 315 6.12 7.12 1.55
C GLY A 315 6.08 6.00 2.58
N ARG A 316 6.98 6.05 3.55
CA ARG A 316 7.02 5.03 4.62
C ARG A 316 5.67 5.00 5.36
N PRO A 317 4.97 3.86 5.46
CA PRO A 317 3.68 3.76 6.14
C PRO A 317 3.83 4.01 7.65
N PRO A 318 2.76 4.49 8.32
CA PRO A 318 1.44 4.76 7.74
C PRO A 318 1.39 6.07 6.94
N GLN A 319 0.62 6.11 5.87
CA GLN A 319 0.28 7.32 5.10
C GLN A 319 -1.22 7.34 4.73
N GLU A 320 -1.67 8.28 3.91
CA GLU A 320 -3.09 8.39 3.53
C GLU A 320 -3.61 7.12 2.82
N ASP A 321 -2.75 6.40 2.10
CA ASP A 321 -3.02 5.08 1.51
C ASP A 321 -3.34 3.99 2.57
N THR A 322 -2.73 4.04 3.76
CA THR A 322 -3.13 3.21 4.92
C THR A 322 -4.60 3.43 5.27
N SER A 323 -5.07 4.69 5.24
CA SER A 323 -6.47 5.02 5.53
C SER A 323 -7.43 4.52 4.43
N PHE A 324 -6.99 4.52 3.16
CA PHE A 324 -7.72 3.84 2.09
C PHE A 324 -7.82 2.33 2.35
N GLY A 325 -6.71 1.68 2.72
CA GLY A 325 -6.68 0.25 3.06
C GLY A 325 -7.65 -0.09 4.20
N ALA A 326 -7.64 0.70 5.27
CA ALA A 326 -8.56 0.55 6.39
C ALA A 326 -10.03 0.72 5.97
N LEU A 327 -10.35 1.70 5.14
CA LEU A 327 -11.71 1.90 4.61
C LEU A 327 -12.15 0.73 3.72
N ILE A 328 -11.27 0.25 2.83
CA ILE A 328 -11.52 -0.92 1.98
C ILE A 328 -11.81 -2.15 2.84
N HIS A 329 -10.99 -2.38 3.88
CA HIS A 329 -11.20 -3.48 4.82
C HIS A 329 -12.53 -3.33 5.59
N GLU A 330 -12.90 -2.11 6.01
CA GLU A 330 -14.18 -1.85 6.67
C GLU A 330 -15.37 -2.13 5.74
N ILE A 331 -15.21 -1.93 4.43
CA ILE A 331 -16.24 -2.20 3.42
C ILE A 331 -16.29 -3.69 3.04
N THR A 332 -15.13 -4.38 2.99
CA THR A 332 -14.98 -5.71 2.34
C THR A 332 -14.55 -6.84 3.26
N GLY A 333 -14.18 -6.58 4.51
CA GLY A 333 -13.53 -7.54 5.43
C GLY A 333 -14.33 -8.83 5.70
N SER A 334 -15.65 -8.83 5.48
CA SER A 334 -16.48 -10.03 5.58
C SER A 334 -16.31 -11.01 4.40
N ALA A 335 -15.60 -10.66 3.33
CA ALA A 335 -15.51 -11.43 2.10
C ALA A 335 -14.28 -12.34 1.99
N ILE A 336 -13.09 -11.93 2.46
CA ILE A 336 -11.82 -12.66 2.22
C ILE A 336 -11.77 -14.05 2.90
N PRO A 337 -12.13 -14.21 4.19
CA PRO A 337 -12.10 -15.53 4.85
C PRO A 337 -13.02 -16.57 4.20
N LYS A 338 -13.99 -16.15 3.38
CA LYS A 338 -14.94 -17.05 2.72
C LYS A 338 -14.35 -17.74 1.48
N GLU A 339 -13.27 -17.21 0.90
CA GLU A 339 -12.68 -17.77 -0.32
C GLU A 339 -11.64 -18.87 -0.05
N ILE A 340 -11.00 -18.87 1.12
CA ILE A 340 -9.97 -19.85 1.50
C ILE A 340 -10.51 -20.71 2.65
N PRO A 341 -10.94 -21.97 2.40
CA PRO A 341 -11.47 -22.83 3.45
C PRO A 341 -10.48 -23.02 4.60
N GLY A 342 -10.93 -22.73 5.81
CA GLY A 342 -10.11 -22.85 7.03
C GLY A 342 -9.33 -21.60 7.42
N LEU A 343 -9.30 -20.55 6.59
CA LEU A 343 -8.75 -19.24 6.95
C LEU A 343 -9.78 -18.46 7.77
N HIS A 344 -9.39 -17.95 8.94
CA HIS A 344 -10.26 -17.16 9.82
C HIS A 344 -9.96 -15.68 9.78
N ALA A 345 -8.67 -15.32 9.64
CA ALA A 345 -8.23 -13.94 9.57
C ALA A 345 -6.93 -13.84 8.77
N VAL A 346 -6.73 -12.70 8.11
CA VAL A 346 -5.47 -12.32 7.45
C VAL A 346 -5.27 -10.83 7.61
N ASN A 347 -4.04 -10.41 7.91
CA ASN A 347 -3.63 -9.01 7.98
C ASN A 347 -2.37 -8.82 7.14
N ALA A 348 -2.41 -7.83 6.25
CA ALA A 348 -1.25 -7.32 5.54
C ALA A 348 -0.64 -6.20 6.39
N VAL A 349 0.53 -6.44 6.98
CA VAL A 349 1.08 -5.57 8.02
C VAL A 349 1.54 -4.26 7.40
N ASP A 350 0.72 -3.21 7.58
CA ASP A 350 0.90 -1.90 6.95
C ASP A 350 2.29 -1.31 7.19
N ALA A 351 2.75 -1.28 8.46
CA ALA A 351 4.06 -0.78 8.84
C ALA A 351 5.24 -1.51 8.17
N ALA A 352 5.02 -2.73 7.66
CA ALA A 352 6.02 -3.49 6.91
C ALA A 352 5.96 -3.21 5.39
N GLY A 353 5.27 -2.15 4.95
CA GLY A 353 5.04 -1.85 3.53
C GLY A 353 3.83 -2.58 2.94
N VAL A 354 2.82 -2.87 3.77
CA VAL A 354 1.59 -3.62 3.45
C VAL A 354 1.84 -5.08 3.05
N HIS A 355 2.45 -5.32 1.90
CA HIS A 355 2.57 -6.65 1.31
C HIS A 355 3.72 -7.51 1.85
N PRO A 356 4.92 -6.99 2.18
CA PRO A 356 6.07 -7.83 2.54
C PRO A 356 5.83 -8.84 3.67
N LEU A 357 4.97 -8.50 4.64
CA LEU A 357 4.63 -9.33 5.79
C LEU A 357 3.11 -9.55 5.91
N LEU A 358 2.70 -10.81 5.99
CA LEU A 358 1.34 -11.22 6.31
C LEU A 358 1.27 -11.96 7.64
N PHE A 359 0.24 -11.63 8.42
CA PHE A 359 -0.23 -12.44 9.54
C PHE A 359 -1.52 -13.16 9.16
N ALA A 360 -1.67 -14.42 9.56
CA ALA A 360 -2.87 -15.19 9.29
C ALA A 360 -3.24 -16.14 10.43
N ILE A 361 -4.53 -16.44 10.54
CA ILE A 361 -5.06 -17.45 11.47
C ILE A 361 -5.77 -18.52 10.65
N GLY A 362 -5.24 -19.74 10.65
CA GLY A 362 -5.81 -20.91 9.99
C GLY A 362 -6.41 -21.90 10.99
N SER A 363 -7.15 -22.89 10.48
CA SER A 363 -7.53 -24.06 11.26
C SER A 363 -6.47 -25.16 11.15
N GLU A 364 -6.32 -25.97 12.19
CA GLU A 364 -5.52 -27.21 12.19
C GLU A 364 -6.39 -28.43 12.54
N ARG A 365 -7.18 -28.90 11.57
CA ARG A 365 -8.25 -29.89 11.75
C ARG A 365 -7.91 -31.28 11.25
N TYR A 366 -6.82 -31.46 10.51
CA TYR A 366 -6.47 -32.76 9.92
C TYR A 366 -6.14 -33.84 10.95
N THR A 367 -5.76 -33.45 12.18
CA THR A 367 -5.33 -34.38 13.22
C THR A 367 -6.06 -34.16 14.55
N PRO A 368 -7.41 -34.27 14.58
CA PRO A 368 -8.21 -33.88 15.75
C PRO A 368 -7.99 -34.79 16.98
N TYR A 369 -7.36 -35.95 16.79
CA TYR A 369 -7.12 -36.94 17.85
C TYR A 369 -5.65 -37.00 18.28
N ILE A 370 -4.76 -36.22 17.66
CA ILE A 370 -3.35 -36.13 18.08
C ILE A 370 -3.25 -35.05 19.14
N LYS A 371 -2.69 -35.39 20.31
CA LYS A 371 -2.52 -34.43 21.43
C LYS A 371 -1.51 -33.34 21.09
N GLU A 372 -0.38 -33.72 20.51
CA GLU A 372 0.66 -32.79 20.06
C GLU A 372 0.35 -32.28 18.65
N ARG A 373 -0.32 -31.13 18.57
CA ARG A 373 -0.57 -30.47 17.29
C ARG A 373 0.75 -30.00 16.67
N LYS A 374 0.83 -30.12 15.35
CA LYS A 374 1.91 -29.61 14.52
C LYS A 374 1.33 -29.10 13.20
N PRO A 375 1.97 -28.11 12.54
CA PRO A 375 1.47 -27.55 11.29
C PRO A 375 1.30 -28.63 10.21
N GLN A 376 0.08 -28.78 9.69
CA GLN A 376 -0.28 -29.69 8.61
C GLN A 376 -1.34 -29.04 7.70
N GLU A 377 -2.56 -28.81 8.19
CA GLU A 377 -3.59 -28.07 7.44
C GLU A 377 -3.13 -26.65 7.17
N ILE A 378 -2.51 -26.01 8.17
CA ILE A 378 -2.02 -24.64 8.08
C ILE A 378 -1.04 -24.45 6.93
N LEU A 379 -0.24 -25.47 6.61
CA LEU A 379 0.66 -25.42 5.44
C LEU A 379 -0.11 -25.37 4.13
N THR A 380 -1.22 -26.09 4.03
CA THR A 380 -2.08 -26.05 2.84
C THR A 380 -2.74 -24.67 2.69
N ILE A 381 -3.20 -24.11 3.81
CA ILE A 381 -3.77 -22.74 3.85
C ILE A 381 -2.70 -21.72 3.46
N ALA A 382 -1.48 -21.84 3.98
CA ALA A 382 -0.37 -20.95 3.67
C ALA A 382 -0.05 -20.92 2.17
N ASN A 383 0.01 -22.09 1.52
CA ASN A 383 0.18 -22.19 0.08
C ASN A 383 -0.95 -21.50 -0.70
N HIS A 384 -2.20 -21.62 -0.24
CA HIS A 384 -3.33 -20.94 -0.88
C HIS A 384 -3.19 -19.42 -0.75
N ILE A 385 -2.87 -18.91 0.44
CA ILE A 385 -2.62 -17.47 0.67
C ILE A 385 -1.54 -16.96 -0.28
N LEU A 386 -0.38 -17.62 -0.31
CA LEU A 386 0.75 -17.22 -1.16
C LEU A 386 0.51 -17.40 -2.67
N GLY A 387 -0.56 -18.08 -3.06
CA GLY A 387 -1.00 -18.22 -4.46
C GLY A 387 -2.16 -17.29 -4.86
N LYS A 388 -2.70 -16.48 -3.95
CA LYS A 388 -3.97 -15.76 -4.15
C LYS A 388 -3.78 -14.26 -4.35
N SER A 389 -4.02 -13.77 -5.57
CA SER A 389 -4.19 -12.34 -5.89
C SER A 389 -3.16 -11.43 -5.19
N GLN A 390 -3.57 -10.39 -4.46
CA GLN A 390 -2.65 -9.47 -3.78
C GLN A 390 -1.88 -10.12 -2.61
N LEU A 391 -2.41 -11.19 -2.01
CA LEU A 391 -1.74 -11.90 -0.93
C LEU A 391 -0.47 -12.63 -1.42
N SER A 392 -0.41 -12.96 -2.72
CA SER A 392 0.78 -13.58 -3.31
C SER A 392 1.98 -12.64 -3.41
N LEU A 393 1.82 -11.33 -3.15
CA LEU A 393 2.93 -10.38 -3.15
C LEU A 393 3.83 -10.55 -1.92
N ALA A 394 3.33 -11.16 -0.84
CA ALA A 394 4.05 -11.30 0.41
C ALA A 394 5.31 -12.15 0.35
N LYS A 395 6.33 -11.73 1.08
CA LYS A 395 7.59 -12.48 1.26
C LYS A 395 7.54 -13.33 2.52
N PHE A 396 6.96 -12.80 3.58
CA PHE A 396 6.87 -13.44 4.88
C PHE A 396 5.41 -13.68 5.20
N LEU A 397 5.05 -14.94 5.44
CA LEU A 397 3.73 -15.31 5.95
C LEU A 397 3.89 -15.97 7.30
N PHE A 398 3.40 -15.35 8.35
CA PHE A 398 3.32 -15.94 9.68
C PHE A 398 1.88 -16.39 9.91
N ILE A 399 1.69 -17.68 10.14
CA ILE A 399 0.37 -18.27 10.29
C ILE A 399 0.29 -19.15 11.53
N ALA A 400 -0.74 -18.93 12.33
CA ALA A 400 -1.01 -19.64 13.59
C ALA A 400 -2.30 -20.44 13.52
N ALA A 401 -2.39 -21.49 14.34
CA ALA A 401 -3.62 -22.26 14.52
C ALA A 401 -4.59 -21.53 15.45
N LYS A 402 -5.83 -21.34 15.00
CA LYS A 402 -6.90 -20.79 15.83
C LYS A 402 -7.14 -21.62 17.10
N GLU A 403 -6.93 -22.93 17.01
CA GLU A 403 -7.16 -23.87 18.09
C GLU A 403 -6.19 -23.70 19.27
N ASP A 404 -5.07 -22.99 19.09
CA ASP A 404 -4.09 -22.72 20.15
C ASP A 404 -4.45 -21.48 20.97
N ASP A 405 -5.15 -20.51 20.36
CA ASP A 405 -5.67 -19.32 21.03
C ASP A 405 -6.84 -18.72 20.22
N PRO A 406 -8.10 -18.97 20.61
CA PRO A 406 -9.26 -18.41 19.93
C PRO A 406 -9.39 -16.88 20.02
N SER A 407 -8.64 -16.24 20.91
CA SER A 407 -8.63 -14.78 21.11
C SER A 407 -7.52 -14.07 20.34
N LEU A 408 -6.65 -14.81 19.65
CA LEU A 408 -5.56 -14.27 18.87
C LEU A 408 -6.09 -13.32 17.78
N ASP A 409 -5.49 -12.14 17.68
CA ASP A 409 -5.85 -11.12 16.69
C ASP A 409 -4.64 -10.80 15.82
N VAL A 410 -4.84 -10.88 14.49
CA VAL A 410 -3.82 -10.51 13.49
C VAL A 410 -3.52 -9.02 13.46
N ASN A 411 -4.35 -8.18 14.08
CA ASN A 411 -4.15 -6.73 14.18
C ASN A 411 -3.33 -6.33 15.43
N ASP A 412 -3.24 -7.19 16.45
CA ASP A 412 -2.32 -7.01 17.57
C ASP A 412 -0.95 -7.59 17.19
N MET A 413 -0.14 -6.78 16.51
CA MET A 413 1.17 -7.20 16.02
C MET A 413 2.08 -7.76 17.13
N GLY A 414 2.08 -7.14 18.32
CA GLY A 414 2.91 -7.58 19.44
C GLY A 414 2.43 -8.91 20.02
N GLY A 415 1.12 -9.05 20.24
CA GLY A 415 0.50 -10.28 20.71
C GLY A 415 0.66 -11.44 19.71
N PHE A 416 0.46 -11.16 18.42
CA PHE A 416 0.58 -12.15 17.36
C PHE A 416 2.02 -12.66 17.22
N LEU A 417 3.01 -11.77 17.12
CA LEU A 417 4.43 -12.18 17.05
C LEU A 417 4.85 -12.95 18.31
N LYS A 418 4.44 -12.51 19.50
CA LYS A 418 4.69 -13.24 20.75
C LYS A 418 4.12 -14.66 20.70
N HIS A 419 2.87 -14.82 20.23
CA HIS A 419 2.23 -16.13 20.08
C HIS A 419 3.04 -17.06 19.17
N ILE A 420 3.49 -16.55 18.01
CA ILE A 420 4.35 -17.30 17.07
C ILE A 420 5.67 -17.69 17.74
N LEU A 421 6.39 -16.70 18.28
CA LEU A 421 7.75 -16.89 18.81
C LEU A 421 7.77 -17.85 20.02
N GLN A 422 6.72 -17.92 20.81
CA GLN A 422 6.59 -18.89 21.91
C GLN A 422 6.42 -20.34 21.44
N ARG A 423 5.93 -20.56 20.21
CA ARG A 423 5.49 -21.88 19.71
C ARG A 423 6.32 -22.41 18.55
N ILE A 424 7.04 -21.54 17.85
CA ILE A 424 7.78 -21.91 16.65
C ILE A 424 8.82 -22.99 16.92
N ASP A 425 8.84 -24.03 16.11
CA ASP A 425 9.92 -25.01 16.04
C ASP A 425 10.86 -24.66 14.89
N LEU A 426 11.99 -24.01 15.17
CA LEU A 426 12.93 -23.55 14.14
C LEU A 426 13.62 -24.68 13.36
N THR A 427 13.43 -25.93 13.78
CA THR A 427 13.91 -27.12 13.07
C THR A 427 12.92 -27.64 12.01
N ARG A 428 11.68 -27.13 12.01
CA ARG A 428 10.56 -27.70 11.24
C ARG A 428 9.66 -26.65 10.57
N ASP A 429 9.40 -25.54 11.24
CA ASP A 429 8.25 -24.66 10.97
C ASP A 429 8.55 -23.55 9.93
N LEU A 430 9.68 -23.65 9.21
CA LEU A 430 10.13 -22.70 8.20
C LEU A 430 10.07 -23.31 6.80
N HIS A 431 9.24 -22.75 5.92
CA HIS A 431 9.00 -23.29 4.59
C HIS A 431 9.32 -22.28 3.49
N PHE A 432 10.44 -22.48 2.79
CA PHE A 432 10.96 -21.53 1.80
C PHE A 432 10.51 -21.81 0.36
N TYR A 433 10.33 -20.73 -0.40
CA TYR A 433 10.10 -20.71 -1.84
C TYR A 433 11.17 -19.83 -2.48
N THR A 434 12.22 -20.39 -3.05
CA THR A 434 13.49 -19.66 -3.28
C THR A 434 13.65 -19.00 -4.65
N LYS A 435 12.78 -19.32 -5.62
CA LYS A 435 12.80 -18.75 -6.98
C LYS A 435 11.37 -18.49 -7.46
N THR A 436 10.76 -17.46 -6.89
CA THR A 436 9.37 -17.11 -7.15
C THR A 436 9.22 -15.62 -7.47
N THR A 437 8.00 -15.22 -7.78
CA THR A 437 7.67 -13.82 -8.04
C THR A 437 7.38 -13.06 -6.75
N ILE A 438 7.81 -11.81 -6.69
CA ILE A 438 7.52 -10.86 -5.60
C ILE A 438 6.98 -9.56 -6.19
N ASP A 439 6.66 -8.60 -5.34
CA ASP A 439 6.22 -7.26 -5.75
C ASP A 439 7.26 -6.58 -6.64
N THR A 440 6.79 -5.82 -7.64
CA THR A 440 7.61 -4.98 -8.53
C THR A 440 8.40 -3.92 -7.77
N LEU A 441 7.88 -3.51 -6.62
CA LEU A 441 8.46 -2.46 -5.79
C LEU A 441 9.48 -2.99 -4.79
N ASP A 442 9.62 -4.31 -4.68
CA ASP A 442 10.53 -4.94 -3.73
C ASP A 442 11.93 -5.14 -4.36
N TYR A 443 12.89 -4.34 -3.89
CA TYR A 443 14.29 -4.38 -4.32
C TYR A 443 15.20 -5.23 -3.43
N SER A 444 14.65 -6.03 -2.51
CA SER A 444 15.45 -7.00 -1.74
C SER A 444 15.88 -8.21 -2.58
N GLY A 445 15.13 -8.48 -3.66
CA GLY A 445 15.43 -9.51 -4.66
C GLY A 445 16.62 -9.19 -5.56
N SER A 446 17.01 -10.15 -6.41
CA SER A 446 18.10 -10.00 -7.38
C SER A 446 17.63 -9.59 -8.79
N GLY A 447 16.34 -9.30 -8.96
CA GLY A 447 15.78 -8.84 -10.22
C GLY A 447 14.35 -8.32 -10.09
N LEU A 448 13.82 -7.78 -11.19
CA LEU A 448 12.47 -7.24 -11.24
C LEU A 448 11.42 -8.35 -11.07
N ASN A 449 10.50 -8.17 -10.13
CA ASN A 449 9.47 -9.15 -9.77
C ASN A 449 10.02 -10.53 -9.36
N SER A 450 11.29 -10.65 -8.94
CA SER A 450 11.89 -11.95 -8.60
C SER A 450 12.51 -11.95 -7.21
N GLY A 451 12.29 -13.05 -6.49
CA GLY A 451 12.82 -13.22 -5.14
C GLY A 451 12.39 -14.53 -4.51
N SER A 452 12.24 -14.50 -3.19
CA SER A 452 11.84 -15.66 -2.40
C SER A 452 10.77 -15.33 -1.37
N LYS A 453 10.14 -16.38 -0.84
CA LYS A 453 9.13 -16.32 0.20
C LYS A 453 9.44 -17.32 1.31
N VAL A 454 8.95 -17.08 2.51
CA VAL A 454 8.94 -18.04 3.62
C VAL A 454 7.57 -18.04 4.29
N ALA A 455 7.03 -19.23 4.50
CA ALA A 455 5.91 -19.45 5.41
C ALA A 455 6.45 -19.93 6.75
N VAL A 456 6.16 -19.17 7.80
CA VAL A 456 6.41 -19.48 9.20
C VAL A 456 5.10 -20.00 9.77
N THR A 457 5.01 -21.31 9.98
CA THR A 457 3.75 -21.97 10.34
C THR A 457 3.83 -22.55 11.74
N VAL A 458 2.95 -22.16 12.65
CA VAL A 458 2.96 -22.69 14.03
C VAL A 458 1.63 -23.30 14.42
N ALA A 459 1.70 -24.42 15.13
CA ALA A 459 0.57 -25.07 15.77
C ALA A 459 1.07 -25.86 16.98
N GLY A 460 0.31 -25.84 18.08
CA GLY A 460 0.55 -26.60 19.30
C GLY A 460 0.89 -25.76 20.53
N ASP A 461 1.42 -26.45 21.54
CA ASP A 461 1.69 -25.87 22.85
C ASP A 461 2.88 -24.91 22.83
N ILE A 462 2.94 -24.06 23.86
CA ILE A 462 4.08 -23.17 24.12
C ILE A 462 5.34 -24.01 24.33
N LYS A 463 6.39 -23.72 23.57
CA LYS A 463 7.70 -24.40 23.63
C LYS A 463 8.72 -23.67 24.50
N ARG A 464 8.55 -22.36 24.69
CA ARG A 464 9.52 -21.49 25.37
C ARG A 464 8.89 -20.29 26.05
N GLU A 465 9.54 -19.81 27.09
CA GLU A 465 9.33 -18.48 27.66
C GLU A 465 10.27 -17.49 26.98
N LEU A 466 9.74 -16.36 26.51
CA LEU A 466 10.54 -15.35 25.81
C LEU A 466 11.24 -14.43 26.79
N TRP A 467 12.50 -14.11 26.52
CA TRP A 467 13.25 -13.11 27.29
C TRP A 467 12.61 -11.74 27.16
N THR A 468 12.13 -11.17 28.27
CA THR A 468 11.64 -9.79 28.34
C THR A 468 12.77 -8.79 28.53
N GLU A 469 13.83 -9.23 29.19
CA GLU A 469 15.09 -8.52 29.39
C GLU A 469 16.26 -9.45 29.08
N MET A 470 17.42 -8.84 28.89
CA MET A 470 18.61 -9.58 28.51
C MET A 470 19.22 -10.26 29.75
N PRO A 471 19.58 -11.55 29.69
CA PRO A 471 20.22 -12.22 30.81
C PRO A 471 21.53 -11.52 31.22
N ALA A 472 21.82 -11.47 32.52
CA ALA A 472 23.00 -10.76 33.05
C ALA A 472 24.34 -11.29 32.51
N ASN A 473 24.40 -12.56 32.13
CA ASN A 473 25.56 -13.23 31.56
C ASN A 473 25.56 -13.23 30.02
N PHE A 474 24.56 -12.63 29.38
CA PHE A 474 24.51 -12.53 27.93
C PHE A 474 25.58 -11.56 27.43
N SER A 475 26.31 -11.99 26.40
CA SER A 475 27.29 -11.15 25.71
C SER A 475 27.35 -11.54 24.24
N MET A 476 27.82 -10.61 23.41
CA MET A 476 28.01 -10.83 21.98
C MET A 476 29.50 -10.74 21.64
N PRO A 477 30.00 -11.55 20.69
CA PRO A 477 31.38 -11.45 20.23
C PRO A 477 31.56 -10.24 19.31
N ARG A 478 32.81 -9.82 19.06
CA ARG A 478 33.07 -8.86 17.98
C ARG A 478 32.71 -9.52 16.62
N PRO A 479 32.14 -8.77 15.66
CA PRO A 479 31.92 -7.31 15.63
C PRO A 479 30.57 -6.83 16.18
N PHE A 480 29.78 -7.69 16.84
CA PHE A 480 28.40 -7.43 17.28
C PHE A 480 28.34 -6.63 18.59
N ASN A 481 28.87 -5.41 18.58
CA ASN A 481 29.09 -4.64 19.82
C ASN A 481 27.84 -3.91 20.33
N ASN A 482 26.87 -3.63 19.45
CA ASN A 482 25.65 -2.90 19.78
C ASN A 482 24.44 -3.77 19.51
N TYR A 483 23.57 -3.93 20.51
CA TYR A 483 22.34 -4.70 20.38
C TYR A 483 21.30 -4.23 21.40
N LYS A 484 20.03 -4.40 21.05
CA LYS A 484 18.90 -3.93 21.85
C LYS A 484 17.70 -4.85 21.70
N MET A 485 17.05 -5.16 22.82
CA MET A 485 15.79 -5.90 22.81
C MET A 485 14.71 -5.05 22.12
N VAL A 486 14.06 -5.63 21.12
CA VAL A 486 12.97 -5.00 20.37
C VAL A 486 11.64 -5.25 21.08
N MET A 487 11.40 -6.51 21.40
CA MET A 487 10.24 -7.04 22.10
C MET A 487 10.65 -8.37 22.74
N PRO A 488 9.81 -9.00 23.59
CA PRO A 488 10.18 -10.26 24.19
C PRO A 488 10.61 -11.31 23.15
N GLY A 489 11.83 -11.84 23.32
CA GLY A 489 12.41 -12.85 22.43
C GLY A 489 12.93 -12.36 21.08
N VAL A 490 13.05 -11.05 20.87
CA VAL A 490 13.60 -10.46 19.64
C VAL A 490 14.73 -9.47 19.96
N LEU A 491 15.90 -9.70 19.38
CA LEU A 491 17.08 -8.84 19.54
C LEU A 491 17.48 -8.18 18.21
N ALA A 492 17.56 -6.85 18.19
CA ALA A 492 18.21 -6.13 17.10
C ALA A 492 19.70 -6.05 17.38
N VAL A 493 20.52 -6.41 16.40
CA VAL A 493 21.98 -6.45 16.50
C VAL A 493 22.56 -5.58 15.40
N GLU A 494 23.31 -4.55 15.79
CA GLU A 494 23.97 -3.66 14.86
C GLU A 494 25.27 -4.30 14.36
N ILE A 495 25.47 -4.32 13.05
CA ILE A 495 26.72 -4.74 12.43
C ILE A 495 27.21 -3.69 11.42
N PRO A 496 28.50 -3.64 11.10
CA PRO A 496 29.05 -2.63 10.20
C PRO A 496 28.35 -2.52 8.82
N LYS A 497 28.12 -1.29 8.37
CA LYS A 497 27.36 -0.94 7.13
C LYS A 497 28.03 -1.33 5.80
N HIS A 498 29.27 -1.85 5.83
CA HIS A 498 30.09 -2.10 4.63
C HIS A 498 30.75 -3.49 4.63
N ILE A 499 29.97 -4.51 5.00
CA ILE A 499 30.43 -5.90 4.97
C ILE A 499 29.87 -6.57 3.71
N ASN A 500 30.73 -7.22 2.93
CA ASN A 500 30.29 -7.95 1.75
C ASN A 500 29.42 -9.13 2.17
N SER A 501 28.44 -9.52 1.35
CA SER A 501 27.57 -10.67 1.65
C SER A 501 28.36 -11.97 1.89
N GLU A 502 29.55 -12.10 1.30
CA GLU A 502 30.47 -13.23 1.48
C GLU A 502 31.05 -13.31 2.91
N ASP A 503 31.20 -12.16 3.59
CA ASP A 503 31.73 -12.11 4.96
C ASP A 503 30.68 -12.54 6.00
N LEU A 504 29.40 -12.54 5.63
CA LEU A 504 28.31 -12.86 6.56
C LEU A 504 28.42 -14.30 7.06
N GLY A 505 28.79 -15.24 6.19
CA GLY A 505 29.00 -16.64 6.58
C GLY A 505 30.05 -16.79 7.69
N GLY A 506 31.12 -16.00 7.63
CA GLY A 506 32.12 -15.94 8.70
C GLY A 506 31.56 -15.36 10.00
N MET A 507 30.72 -14.33 9.92
CA MET A 507 30.06 -13.74 11.09
C MET A 507 29.07 -14.70 11.76
N ILE A 508 28.30 -15.45 10.97
CA ILE A 508 27.43 -16.51 11.50
C ILE A 508 28.25 -17.61 12.17
N SER A 509 29.40 -18.01 11.58
CA SER A 509 30.30 -18.98 12.23
C SER A 509 30.84 -18.49 13.58
N ILE A 510 31.17 -17.20 13.70
CA ILE A 510 31.60 -16.61 14.98
C ILE A 510 30.48 -16.68 16.03
N LEU A 511 29.23 -16.43 15.61
CA LEU A 511 28.07 -16.57 16.51
C LEU A 511 27.85 -18.04 16.91
N ASP A 512 27.99 -18.98 15.98
CA ASP A 512 27.87 -20.41 16.26
C ASP A 512 28.90 -20.85 17.31
N ASP A 513 30.16 -20.46 17.16
CA ASP A 513 31.22 -20.81 18.11
C ASP A 513 30.98 -20.17 19.48
N HIS A 514 30.58 -18.90 19.52
CA HIS A 514 30.32 -18.17 20.76
C HIS A 514 29.11 -18.74 21.51
N PHE A 515 28.08 -19.17 20.79
CA PHE A 515 26.83 -19.66 21.37
C PHE A 515 26.75 -21.18 21.56
N ALA A 516 27.79 -21.94 21.18
CA ALA A 516 27.80 -23.41 21.24
C ALA A 516 27.34 -24.02 22.58
N ASN A 517 27.55 -23.31 23.70
CA ASN A 517 27.16 -23.75 25.05
C ASN A 517 26.26 -22.73 25.78
N THR A 518 25.63 -21.80 25.07
CA THR A 518 24.75 -20.79 25.66
C THR A 518 23.29 -21.22 25.52
N ASP A 519 22.52 -21.18 26.60
CA ASP A 519 21.07 -21.35 26.50
C ASP A 519 20.44 -20.08 25.92
N LEU A 520 19.93 -20.20 24.69
CA LEU A 520 19.27 -19.12 23.96
C LEU A 520 17.77 -19.41 23.77
N ASN A 521 17.18 -20.35 24.51
CA ASN A 521 15.81 -20.80 24.25
C ASN A 521 14.79 -19.65 24.33
N GLY A 522 15.03 -18.63 25.17
CA GLY A 522 14.15 -17.46 25.24
C GLY A 522 14.38 -16.37 24.18
N LEU A 523 15.33 -16.56 23.26
CA LEU A 523 15.65 -15.65 22.16
C LEU A 523 15.46 -16.36 20.80
N PRO A 524 14.23 -16.54 20.31
CA PRO A 524 14.01 -17.21 19.03
C PRO A 524 14.44 -16.41 17.79
N LEU A 525 14.57 -15.08 17.86
CA LEU A 525 14.85 -14.23 16.70
C LEU A 525 15.91 -13.16 16.99
N MET A 526 16.90 -13.07 16.10
CA MET A 526 17.86 -11.97 16.00
C MET A 526 17.74 -11.28 14.63
N VAL A 527 17.83 -9.96 14.62
CA VAL A 527 17.82 -9.16 13.38
C VAL A 527 19.12 -8.39 13.28
N LEU A 528 19.91 -8.67 12.24
CA LEU A 528 21.11 -7.90 11.93
C LEU A 528 20.68 -6.64 11.18
N CYS A 529 21.09 -5.47 11.64
CA CYS A 529 20.62 -4.18 11.12
C CYS A 529 21.71 -3.12 11.12
N ASP A 530 21.44 -2.01 10.42
CA ASP A 530 22.36 -0.86 10.31
C ASP A 530 22.34 0.05 11.56
N ASP A 531 21.28 -0.03 12.36
CA ASP A 531 21.04 0.78 13.56
C ASP A 531 20.09 0.03 14.51
N ALA A 532 20.64 -0.56 15.58
CA ALA A 532 19.84 -1.31 16.55
C ALA A 532 18.95 -0.40 17.41
N ALA A 533 19.33 0.86 17.63
CA ALA A 533 18.56 1.79 18.44
C ALA A 533 17.27 2.23 17.73
N PHE A 534 17.37 2.55 16.44
CA PHE A 534 16.21 2.85 15.58
C PHE A 534 15.30 1.64 15.43
N THR A 535 15.87 0.47 15.10
CA THR A 535 15.12 -0.77 14.87
C THR A 535 14.32 -1.17 16.12
N ALA A 536 14.89 -1.04 17.32
CA ALA A 536 14.25 -1.39 18.58
C ALA A 536 13.40 -0.26 19.20
N GLN A 537 13.21 0.87 18.53
CA GLN A 537 12.47 2.00 19.09
C GLN A 537 10.97 1.70 19.25
N ASN A 538 10.39 1.01 18.27
CA ASN A 538 9.00 0.56 18.27
C ASN A 538 8.83 -0.62 17.28
N LEU A 539 7.69 -1.30 17.35
CA LEU A 539 7.43 -2.47 16.49
C LEU A 539 7.33 -2.10 15.01
N ASP A 540 6.85 -0.90 14.67
CA ASP A 540 6.73 -0.44 13.29
C ASP A 540 8.10 -0.30 12.62
N ASN A 541 9.10 0.23 13.34
CA ASN A 541 10.49 0.27 12.91
C ASN A 541 11.05 -1.12 12.73
N PHE A 542 10.78 -2.03 13.68
CA PHE A 542 11.23 -3.41 13.59
C PHE A 542 10.69 -4.10 12.35
N VAL A 543 9.37 -4.15 12.15
CA VAL A 543 8.80 -4.87 11.00
C VAL A 543 9.17 -4.22 9.68
N TRP A 544 9.26 -2.89 9.63
CA TRP A 544 9.72 -2.17 8.45
C TRP A 544 11.16 -2.58 8.09
N VAL A 545 12.11 -2.41 9.02
CA VAL A 545 13.52 -2.77 8.78
C VAL A 545 13.63 -4.24 8.41
N THR A 546 13.06 -5.14 9.21
CA THR A 546 13.24 -6.58 9.07
C THR A 546 12.69 -7.11 7.77
N PHE A 547 11.46 -6.76 7.39
CA PHE A 547 10.76 -7.44 6.31
C PHE A 547 10.82 -6.71 4.96
N THR A 548 11.14 -5.41 4.92
CA THR A 548 11.36 -4.71 3.63
C THR A 548 12.79 -4.87 3.12
N ARG A 549 13.78 -5.10 4.00
CA ARG A 549 15.20 -5.17 3.63
C ARG A 549 15.76 -6.59 3.52
N SER A 550 14.92 -7.61 3.63
CA SER A 550 15.34 -9.00 3.57
C SER A 550 14.58 -9.78 2.48
N ASN A 551 15.33 -10.63 1.80
CA ASN A 551 14.86 -11.63 0.86
C ASN A 551 15.03 -13.01 1.52
N PRO A 552 13.94 -13.71 1.89
CA PRO A 552 13.98 -14.87 2.78
C PRO A 552 15.09 -15.90 2.52
N SER A 553 15.28 -16.34 1.28
CA SER A 553 16.26 -17.38 0.93
C SER A 553 17.71 -16.91 0.90
N HIS A 554 17.95 -15.60 0.90
CA HIS A 554 19.30 -15.02 0.82
C HIS A 554 19.74 -14.43 2.16
N ASP A 555 18.78 -13.90 2.93
CA ASP A 555 19.05 -13.09 4.11
C ASP A 555 18.61 -13.77 5.43
N MET A 556 18.19 -15.03 5.39
CA MET A 556 17.86 -15.80 6.60
C MET A 556 18.95 -16.83 6.90
N TYR A 557 19.42 -16.79 8.14
CA TYR A 557 20.44 -17.66 8.72
C TYR A 557 19.94 -18.18 10.05
N GLY A 558 20.71 -19.03 10.73
CA GLY A 558 20.37 -19.44 12.07
C GLY A 558 21.56 -20.01 12.79
N VAL A 559 21.55 -19.84 14.12
CA VAL A 559 22.58 -20.44 14.96
C VAL A 559 22.43 -21.96 14.93
N HIS A 560 23.52 -22.64 14.60
CA HIS A 560 23.56 -24.08 14.34
C HIS A 560 22.55 -24.52 13.28
N SER A 561 22.51 -23.78 12.15
CA SER A 561 21.68 -24.12 11.01
C SER A 561 22.08 -25.45 10.36
N PHE A 562 21.11 -26.10 9.71
CA PHE A 562 21.31 -27.36 9.01
C PHE A 562 20.38 -27.47 7.80
N THR A 563 20.68 -28.41 6.91
CA THR A 563 19.76 -28.81 5.85
C THR A 563 19.68 -30.34 5.80
N GLU A 564 18.50 -30.87 6.05
CA GLU A 564 18.23 -32.30 6.05
C GLU A 564 17.03 -32.59 5.14
N HIS A 565 17.16 -33.55 4.22
CA HIS A 565 16.09 -33.88 3.27
C HIS A 565 15.49 -32.68 2.52
N LYS A 566 16.34 -31.69 2.17
CA LYS A 566 15.96 -30.41 1.53
C LYS A 566 15.11 -29.48 2.42
N HIS A 567 14.97 -29.79 3.70
CA HIS A 567 14.41 -28.89 4.70
C HIS A 567 15.54 -28.14 5.38
N TRP A 568 15.44 -26.82 5.46
CA TRP A 568 16.38 -25.96 6.18
C TRP A 568 15.79 -25.61 7.54
N GLY A 569 16.62 -25.64 8.58
CA GLY A 569 16.24 -25.23 9.93
C GLY A 569 17.45 -24.85 10.76
N CYS A 570 17.22 -24.44 12.01
CA CYS A 570 18.29 -24.12 12.97
C CYS A 570 17.89 -24.54 14.40
N LYS A 571 18.91 -24.75 15.25
CA LYS A 571 18.72 -25.20 16.64
C LYS A 571 18.77 -24.05 17.65
N GLY A 572 19.40 -22.94 17.30
CA GLY A 572 19.39 -21.70 18.07
C GLY A 572 18.50 -20.63 17.43
N PRO A 573 18.74 -19.35 17.73
CA PRO A 573 17.95 -18.25 17.19
C PRO A 573 17.99 -18.20 15.66
N LEU A 574 16.84 -17.91 15.06
CA LEU A 574 16.75 -17.49 13.67
C LEU A 574 17.39 -16.11 13.52
N ILE A 575 18.17 -15.91 12.46
CA ILE A 575 18.85 -14.65 12.16
C ILE A 575 18.32 -14.12 10.84
N ILE A 576 17.87 -12.86 10.82
CA ILE A 576 17.48 -12.17 9.58
C ILE A 576 18.45 -11.00 9.34
N ASP A 577 19.15 -11.00 8.20
CA ASP A 577 19.93 -9.86 7.74
C ASP A 577 19.01 -8.80 7.12
N ALA A 578 18.72 -7.76 7.89
CA ALA A 578 17.87 -6.65 7.52
C ALA A 578 18.65 -5.37 7.20
N ARG A 579 19.94 -5.47 6.87
CA ARG A 579 20.72 -4.31 6.44
C ARG A 579 20.31 -3.81 5.08
N ILE A 580 20.66 -2.57 4.78
CA ILE A 580 20.64 -2.04 3.41
C ILE A 580 21.77 -2.71 2.61
N LYS A 581 21.43 -3.34 1.49
CA LYS A 581 22.41 -3.92 0.55
C LYS A 581 22.68 -2.93 -0.59
N PRO A 582 23.84 -3.03 -1.30
CA PRO A 582 24.20 -2.08 -2.35
C PRO A 582 23.18 -1.95 -3.50
N HIS A 583 22.42 -3.01 -3.79
CA HIS A 583 21.40 -3.02 -4.84
C HIS A 583 20.04 -2.50 -4.38
N HIS A 584 19.85 -2.24 -3.07
CA HIS A 584 18.59 -1.72 -2.57
C HIS A 584 18.35 -0.30 -3.06
N ALA A 585 17.08 0.02 -3.24
CA ALA A 585 16.64 1.38 -3.41
C ALA A 585 17.03 2.26 -2.20
N PRO A 586 17.41 3.54 -2.42
CA PRO A 586 17.63 4.48 -1.32
C PRO A 586 16.35 4.70 -0.50
N VAL A 587 16.53 4.98 0.80
CA VAL A 587 15.44 5.32 1.73
C VAL A 587 14.91 6.72 1.41
N LEU A 588 13.63 6.95 1.68
CA LEU A 588 13.05 8.30 1.59
C LEU A 588 13.46 9.15 2.79
N GLU A 589 14.21 10.20 2.51
CA GLU A 589 14.68 11.16 3.51
C GLU A 589 13.97 12.50 3.34
N LYS A 590 13.55 13.09 4.46
CA LYS A 590 12.93 14.42 4.48
C LYS A 590 14.01 15.49 4.32
N ASP A 591 13.71 16.57 3.59
CA ASP A 591 14.62 17.70 3.45
C ASP A 591 14.64 18.57 4.72
N ALA A 592 15.80 18.65 5.38
CA ALA A 592 15.93 19.33 6.66
C ALA A 592 15.67 20.85 6.61
N ALA A 593 15.84 21.51 5.45
CA ALA A 593 15.54 22.93 5.31
C ALA A 593 14.03 23.14 5.18
N VAL A 594 13.35 22.28 4.43
CA VAL A 594 11.89 22.27 4.30
C VAL A 594 11.22 21.94 5.64
N GLU A 595 11.70 20.94 6.38
CA GLU A 595 11.14 20.60 7.70
C GLU A 595 11.17 21.81 8.66
N LYS A 596 12.28 22.56 8.69
CA LYS A 596 12.38 23.80 9.49
C LYS A 596 11.42 24.90 9.05
N LEU A 597 11.02 24.94 7.77
CA LEU A 597 9.99 25.87 7.30
C LEU A 597 8.62 25.44 7.82
N VAL A 598 8.30 24.15 7.77
CA VAL A 598 7.04 23.62 8.28
C VAL A 598 6.93 23.77 9.79
N ASP A 599 8.02 23.56 10.54
CA ASP A 599 8.05 23.79 11.99
C ASP A 599 7.66 25.24 12.34
N LYS A 600 8.12 26.23 11.57
CA LYS A 600 7.72 27.64 11.74
C LYS A 600 6.23 27.87 11.47
N MET A 601 5.62 27.10 10.57
CA MET A 601 4.17 27.19 10.33
C MET A 601 3.36 26.66 11.52
N GLY A 602 3.95 25.78 12.33
CA GLY A 602 3.39 25.29 13.60
C GLY A 602 3.57 26.25 14.79
N GLU A 603 4.40 27.29 14.67
CA GLU A 603 4.58 28.29 15.73
C GLU A 603 3.34 29.20 15.89
N LYS A 604 3.19 29.84 17.05
CA LYS A 604 2.06 30.73 17.34
C LYS A 604 1.93 31.83 16.29
N GLY A 605 0.80 31.83 15.57
CA GLY A 605 0.51 32.77 14.48
C GLY A 605 0.76 32.21 13.09
N GLY A 606 1.37 31.04 12.97
CA GLY A 606 1.47 30.27 11.73
C GLY A 606 0.17 29.56 11.36
N SER A 607 0.05 29.15 10.10
CA SER A 607 -1.15 28.52 9.53
C SER A 607 -1.42 27.11 10.03
N LEU A 608 -0.40 26.43 10.58
CA LEU A 608 -0.50 25.09 11.16
C LEU A 608 -0.48 25.11 12.70
N TYR A 609 -0.53 26.30 13.32
CA TYR A 609 -0.56 26.42 14.78
C TYR A 609 -1.76 25.68 15.39
N GLY A 610 -1.47 24.75 16.30
CA GLY A 610 -2.49 23.91 16.94
C GLY A 610 -2.92 22.70 16.12
N VAL A 611 -2.30 22.48 14.95
CA VAL A 611 -2.41 21.23 14.18
C VAL A 611 -1.15 20.39 14.34
N ILE A 612 0.03 21.01 14.23
CA ILE A 612 1.35 20.38 14.43
C ILE A 612 2.11 21.02 15.58
#